data_AF-A0A2U1AZB4-F1
#
_entry.id   AF-A0A2U1AZB4-F1
#
_cell.length_a   1.000
_cell.length_b   1.000
_cell.length_c   1.000
_cell.angle_alpha   90.00
_cell.angle_beta   90.00
_cell.angle_gamma   90.00
#
_symmetry.space_group_name_H-M   'P 1'
#
loop_
_entity.id
_entity.type
_entity.pdbx_description
1 polymer ?
#
loop_
_entity_poly.entity_id
_entity_poly.type
_entity_poly.pdbx_seq_one_letter_code
_entity_poly.pdbx_strand_id
1 'polypeptide(L)'
;MLGMALTVSAFTFACNSETRTETNSEIDEAQVEANETSVEAEREYDEFAVWVNDQSSRAETASEEEWREMKAEYNRREAELDAKSDTWDDEAKREWKEVKDSWKRTEDKVQKRIGDVDVDVDVDRKNN
;
A
#
# COMPACT_ATOMS: atom_id res chain seq x y z
N MET A 1 57.54 12.46 -34.51
CA MET A 1 58.12 11.12 -34.69
C MET A 1 57.68 10.30 -33.48
N LEU A 2 56.87 9.25 -33.71
CA LEU A 2 56.64 8.03 -32.90
C LEU A 2 56.28 8.18 -31.40
N GLY A 3 55.30 7.46 -30.84
CA GLY A 3 54.44 6.40 -31.35
C GLY A 3 53.48 5.93 -30.23
N MET A 4 52.26 5.55 -30.61
CA MET A 4 51.27 4.91 -29.73
C MET A 4 51.74 3.52 -29.33
N ALA A 5 51.65 3.18 -28.04
CA ALA A 5 51.74 1.81 -27.55
C ALA A 5 50.40 1.41 -26.92
N LEU A 6 49.62 0.64 -27.67
CA LEU A 6 48.46 -0.11 -27.19
C LEU A 6 48.95 -1.47 -26.71
N THR A 7 48.93 -1.72 -25.40
CA THR A 7 49.16 -3.06 -24.84
C THR A 7 47.82 -3.74 -24.57
N VAL A 8 47.45 -4.68 -25.45
CA VAL A 8 46.33 -5.60 -25.27
C VAL A 8 46.83 -6.79 -24.45
N SER A 9 46.46 -6.85 -23.17
CA SER A 9 46.67 -8.03 -22.33
C SER A 9 45.48 -8.98 -22.49
N ALA A 10 45.64 -9.99 -23.36
CA ALA A 10 44.72 -11.11 -23.46
C ALA A 10 45.03 -12.11 -22.34
N PHE A 11 44.17 -12.17 -21.32
CA PHE A 11 44.20 -13.26 -20.34
C PHE A 11 43.45 -14.46 -20.91
N THR A 12 44.20 -15.53 -21.17
CA THR A 12 43.70 -16.85 -21.54
C THR A 12 42.99 -17.48 -20.34
N PHE A 13 41.67 -17.70 -20.44
CA PHE A 13 40.93 -18.53 -19.49
C PHE A 13 41.31 -20.00 -19.71
N ALA A 14 42.06 -20.56 -18.77
CA ALA A 14 42.23 -22.00 -18.62
C ALA A 14 40.96 -22.59 -17.96
N CYS A 15 40.41 -23.65 -18.55
CA CYS A 15 39.35 -24.45 -17.91
C CYS A 15 39.88 -25.10 -16.62
N ASN A 16 39.39 -24.66 -15.46
CA ASN A 16 39.28 -25.46 -14.25
C ASN A 16 38.08 -24.94 -13.44
N SER A 17 37.35 -25.87 -12.83
CA SER A 17 36.03 -25.72 -12.20
C SER A 17 35.87 -24.49 -11.28
N GLU A 18 34.81 -23.71 -11.47
CA GLU A 18 33.89 -23.34 -10.39
C GLU A 18 32.66 -22.61 -10.95
N THR A 19 31.52 -23.03 -10.41
CA THR A 19 30.16 -22.62 -10.70
C THR A 19 30.01 -21.10 -10.71
N ARG A 20 29.86 -20.49 -11.89
CA ARG A 20 29.31 -19.13 -12.00
C ARG A 20 27.78 -19.20 -11.93
N THR A 21 27.25 -19.40 -10.73
CA THR A 21 25.81 -19.27 -10.42
C THR A 21 25.63 -18.75 -9.01
N GLU A 22 26.10 -17.54 -8.68
CA GLU A 22 25.92 -16.97 -7.33
C GLU A 22 25.62 -15.47 -7.35
N THR A 23 24.89 -14.97 -8.36
CA THR A 23 24.38 -13.57 -8.33
C THR A 23 23.06 -13.45 -9.10
N ASN A 24 22.19 -14.44 -9.00
CA ASN A 24 20.84 -14.37 -9.56
C ASN A 24 19.75 -14.91 -8.62
N SER A 25 20.06 -15.79 -7.65
CA SER A 25 19.03 -16.29 -6.73
C SER A 25 18.57 -15.24 -5.71
N GLU A 26 19.48 -14.41 -5.19
CA GLU A 26 19.13 -13.40 -4.17
C GLU A 26 18.35 -12.19 -4.75
N ILE A 27 18.48 -11.91 -6.04
CA ILE A 27 17.71 -10.84 -6.71
C ILE A 27 16.30 -11.33 -7.07
N ASP A 28 16.17 -12.61 -7.43
CA ASP A 28 14.89 -13.21 -7.83
C ASP A 28 13.93 -13.28 -6.63
N GLU A 29 14.41 -13.72 -5.46
CA GLU A 29 13.58 -13.84 -4.26
C GLU A 29 13.12 -12.47 -3.74
N ALA A 30 14.02 -11.48 -3.66
CA ALA A 30 13.66 -10.15 -3.17
C ALA A 30 12.73 -9.37 -4.14
N GLN A 31 12.88 -9.58 -5.46
CA GLN A 31 11.97 -8.97 -6.44
C GLN A 31 10.61 -9.66 -6.49
N VAL A 32 10.57 -10.99 -6.32
CA VAL A 32 9.31 -11.75 -6.25
C VAL A 32 8.54 -11.35 -4.98
N GLU A 33 9.19 -11.32 -3.82
CA GLU A 33 8.52 -10.92 -2.56
C GLU A 33 8.03 -9.47 -2.60
N ALA A 34 8.81 -8.55 -3.19
CA ALA A 34 8.37 -7.16 -3.36
C ALA A 34 7.17 -7.03 -4.31
N ASN A 35 7.14 -7.81 -5.39
CA ASN A 35 6.02 -7.81 -6.34
C ASN A 35 4.77 -8.44 -5.71
N GLU A 36 4.90 -9.57 -5.01
CA GLU A 36 3.78 -10.21 -4.31
C GLU A 36 3.21 -9.30 -3.21
N THR A 37 4.05 -8.61 -2.44
CA THR A 37 3.61 -7.63 -1.43
C THR A 37 2.87 -6.45 -2.08
N SER A 38 3.33 -5.99 -3.25
CA SER A 38 2.69 -4.87 -3.96
C SER A 38 1.31 -5.27 -4.49
N VAL A 39 1.19 -6.45 -5.12
CA VAL A 39 -0.10 -6.96 -5.62
C VAL A 39 -1.09 -7.24 -4.49
N GLU A 40 -0.62 -7.72 -3.34
CA GLU A 40 -1.47 -7.90 -2.16
C GLU A 40 -1.95 -6.55 -1.60
N ALA A 41 -1.06 -5.55 -1.49
CA ALA A 41 -1.41 -4.20 -1.07
C ALA A 41 -2.46 -3.56 -1.99
N GLU A 42 -2.25 -3.65 -3.31
CA GLU A 42 -3.18 -3.18 -4.33
C GLU A 42 -4.58 -3.74 -4.13
N ARG A 43 -4.65 -5.07 -3.98
CA ARG A 43 -5.92 -5.77 -3.77
C ARG A 43 -6.61 -5.35 -2.47
N GLU A 44 -5.86 -5.22 -1.37
CA GLU A 44 -6.44 -4.90 -0.06
C GLU A 44 -7.07 -3.50 -0.03
N TYR A 45 -6.40 -2.47 -0.56
CA TYR A 45 -7.01 -1.14 -0.60
C TYR A 45 -8.13 -1.05 -1.64
N ASP A 46 -8.05 -1.77 -2.76
CA ASP A 46 -9.13 -1.79 -3.76
C ASP A 46 -10.43 -2.39 -3.20
N GLU A 47 -10.32 -3.52 -2.50
CA GLU A 47 -11.47 -4.14 -1.82
C GLU A 47 -12.08 -3.18 -0.78
N PHE A 48 -11.23 -2.45 -0.05
CA PHE A 48 -11.68 -1.43 0.87
C PHE A 48 -12.28 -0.21 0.17
N ALA A 49 -11.73 0.25 -0.96
CA ALA A 49 -12.24 1.36 -1.75
C ALA A 49 -13.67 1.07 -2.26
N VAL A 50 -13.90 -0.15 -2.77
CA VAL A 50 -15.22 -0.62 -3.18
C VAL A 50 -16.19 -0.61 -2.00
N TRP A 51 -15.75 -1.11 -0.84
CA TRP A 51 -16.56 -1.12 0.36
C TRP A 51 -16.89 0.29 0.86
N VAL A 52 -15.91 1.22 0.87
CA VAL A 52 -16.09 2.63 1.24
C VAL A 52 -17.10 3.30 0.30
N ASN A 53 -17.04 3.01 -1.00
CA ASN A 53 -17.98 3.55 -1.97
C ASN A 53 -19.42 3.02 -1.72
N ASP A 54 -19.59 1.73 -1.42
CA ASP A 54 -20.89 1.16 -1.04
C ASP A 54 -21.42 1.81 0.25
N GLN A 55 -20.60 1.85 1.30
CA GLN A 55 -21.00 2.47 2.57
C GLN A 55 -21.31 3.96 2.40
N SER A 56 -20.56 4.67 1.56
CA SER A 56 -20.83 6.08 1.25
C SER A 56 -22.21 6.29 0.65
N SER A 57 -22.66 5.37 -0.22
CA SER A 57 -23.99 5.40 -0.79
C SER A 57 -25.07 5.09 0.25
N ARG A 58 -24.83 4.10 1.11
CA ARG A 58 -25.75 3.72 2.21
C ARG A 58 -25.86 4.81 3.28
N ALA A 59 -24.75 5.49 3.55
CA ALA A 59 -24.65 6.56 4.53
C ALA A 59 -25.56 7.76 4.19
N GLU A 60 -25.92 7.98 2.93
CA GLU A 60 -26.81 9.07 2.50
C GLU A 60 -28.23 8.95 3.08
N THR A 61 -28.66 7.75 3.47
CA THR A 61 -29.97 7.49 4.10
C THR A 61 -29.88 6.81 5.46
N ALA A 62 -28.69 6.51 5.95
CA ALA A 62 -28.47 5.85 7.23
C ALA A 62 -29.01 6.66 8.42
N SER A 63 -29.59 5.96 9.39
CA SER A 63 -29.86 6.50 10.72
C SER A 63 -28.57 6.79 11.50
N GLU A 64 -28.68 7.46 12.65
CA GLU A 64 -27.53 7.73 13.52
C GLU A 64 -26.86 6.45 14.02
N GLU A 65 -27.64 5.44 14.38
CA GLU A 65 -27.14 4.16 14.87
C GLU A 65 -26.40 3.40 13.77
N GLU A 66 -26.99 3.30 12.58
CA GLU A 66 -26.35 2.70 11.40
C GLU A 66 -25.07 3.46 11.01
N TRP A 67 -25.08 4.79 11.12
CA TRP A 67 -23.89 5.60 10.87
C TRP A 67 -22.77 5.33 11.89
N ARG A 68 -23.12 5.20 13.17
CA ARG A 68 -22.16 4.86 14.24
C ARG A 68 -21.51 3.50 13.97
N GLU A 69 -22.29 2.50 13.56
CA GLU A 69 -21.77 1.19 13.18
C GLU A 69 -20.86 1.25 11.94
N MET A 70 -21.29 1.97 10.88
CA MET A 70 -20.48 2.15 9.67
C MET A 70 -19.14 2.82 9.96
N LYS A 71 -19.14 3.87 10.78
CA LYS A 71 -17.91 4.59 11.16
C LYS A 71 -17.00 3.75 12.07
N ALA A 72 -17.57 2.91 12.94
CA ALA A 72 -16.79 1.96 13.72
C ALA A 72 -16.09 0.91 12.84
N GLU A 73 -16.80 0.33 11.89
CA GLU A 73 -16.23 -0.63 10.94
C GLU A 73 -15.19 0.03 10.01
N TYR A 74 -15.45 1.26 9.56
CA TYR A 74 -14.47 2.03 8.78
C TYR A 74 -13.18 2.22 9.57
N ASN A 75 -13.26 2.73 10.80
CA ASN A 75 -12.10 3.00 11.64
C ASN A 75 -11.29 1.73 11.94
N ARG A 76 -11.97 0.60 12.16
CA ARG A 76 -11.31 -0.69 12.35
C ARG A 76 -10.48 -1.08 11.12
N ARG A 77 -11.11 -1.08 9.94
CA ARG A 77 -10.45 -1.47 8.68
C ARG A 77 -9.36 -0.46 8.28
N GLU A 78 -9.60 0.83 8.51
CA GLU A 78 -8.58 1.88 8.31
C GLU A 78 -7.35 1.59 9.16
N ALA A 79 -7.51 1.25 10.43
CA ALA A 79 -6.38 0.93 11.31
C ALA A 79 -5.61 -0.32 10.86
N GLU A 80 -6.31 -1.35 10.39
CA GLU A 80 -5.69 -2.57 9.83
C GLU A 80 -4.87 -2.27 8.57
N LEU A 81 -5.36 -1.39 7.68
CA LEU A 81 -4.67 -0.99 6.46
C LEU A 81 -3.57 0.05 6.71
N ASP A 82 -3.78 1.04 7.58
CA ASP A 82 -2.75 2.03 7.95
C ASP A 82 -1.52 1.30 8.55
N ALA A 83 -1.71 0.23 9.34
CA ALA A 83 -0.62 -0.56 9.89
C ALA A 83 0.20 -1.33 8.83
N LYS A 84 -0.42 -1.68 7.70
CA LYS A 84 0.27 -2.31 6.55
C LYS A 84 0.83 -1.27 5.58
N SER A 85 0.28 -0.06 5.58
CA SER A 85 0.62 0.98 4.63
C SER A 85 2.09 1.39 4.66
N ASP A 86 2.82 1.16 5.76
CA ASP A 86 4.25 1.43 5.86
C ASP A 86 5.07 0.69 4.77
N THR A 87 4.68 -0.54 4.42
CA THR A 87 5.38 -1.38 3.42
C THR A 87 4.94 -1.10 1.98
N TRP A 88 3.89 -0.30 1.79
CA TRP A 88 3.35 0.00 0.47
C TRP A 88 4.22 1.00 -0.27
N ASP A 89 4.19 0.92 -1.60
CA ASP A 89 4.81 1.91 -2.46
C ASP A 89 4.06 3.26 -2.44
N ASP A 90 4.66 4.27 -3.08
CA ASP A 90 4.11 5.63 -3.12
C ASP A 90 2.81 5.73 -3.91
N GLU A 91 2.57 4.82 -4.86
CA GLU A 91 1.36 4.78 -5.68
C GLU A 91 0.19 4.25 -4.85
N ALA A 92 0.35 3.09 -4.21
CA ALA A 92 -0.63 2.53 -3.28
C ALA A 92 -0.94 3.48 -2.12
N LYS A 93 0.08 4.16 -1.55
CA LYS A 93 -0.14 5.21 -0.51
C LYS A 93 -0.96 6.39 -1.02
N ARG A 94 -0.77 6.78 -2.27
CA ARG A 94 -1.54 7.87 -2.90
C ARG A 94 -2.99 7.45 -3.09
N GLU A 95 -3.25 6.27 -3.62
CA GLU A 95 -4.61 5.75 -3.81
C GLU A 95 -5.33 5.54 -2.46
N TRP A 96 -4.62 5.02 -1.46
CA TRP A 96 -5.10 4.93 -0.09
C TRP A 96 -5.59 6.27 0.46
N LYS A 97 -4.82 7.34 0.22
CA LYS A 97 -5.22 8.69 0.61
C LYS A 97 -6.50 9.14 -0.08
N GLU A 98 -6.67 8.82 -1.37
CA GLU A 98 -7.90 9.16 -2.10
C GLU A 98 -9.14 8.46 -1.53
N VAL A 99 -8.99 7.20 -1.08
CA VAL A 99 -10.06 6.47 -0.38
C VAL A 99 -10.43 7.16 0.93
N LYS A 100 -9.44 7.55 1.74
CA LYS A 100 -9.65 8.31 2.99
C LYS A 100 -10.33 9.67 2.75
N ASP A 101 -9.91 10.39 1.72
CA ASP A 101 -10.53 11.66 1.34
C ASP A 101 -11.98 11.45 0.83
N SER A 102 -12.26 10.32 0.18
CA SER A 102 -13.62 9.95 -0.24
C SER A 102 -14.53 9.70 0.96
N TRP A 103 -14.06 8.93 1.95
CA TRP A 103 -14.80 8.70 3.18
C TRP A 103 -15.07 10.00 3.94
N LYS A 104 -14.06 10.88 4.07
CA LYS A 104 -14.22 12.18 4.72
C LYS A 104 -15.34 13.02 4.09
N ARG A 105 -15.48 12.99 2.76
CA ARG A 105 -16.60 13.68 2.07
C ARG A 105 -17.96 13.08 2.45
N THR A 106 -18.02 11.77 2.68
CA THR A 106 -19.22 11.10 3.20
C THR A 106 -19.50 11.54 4.63
N GLU A 107 -18.49 11.57 5.51
CA GLU A 107 -18.64 12.06 6.88
C GLU A 107 -19.19 13.49 6.89
N ASP A 108 -18.62 14.40 6.09
CA ASP A 108 -19.08 15.79 5.97
C ASP A 108 -20.55 15.88 5.52
N LYS A 109 -20.99 15.00 4.62
CA LYS A 109 -22.40 14.94 4.17
C LYS A 109 -23.33 14.45 5.28
N VAL A 110 -22.95 13.38 5.96
CA VAL A 110 -23.76 12.80 7.04
C VAL A 110 -23.83 13.75 8.23
N GLN A 111 -22.72 14.35 8.62
CA GLN A 111 -22.64 15.33 9.70
C GLN A 111 -23.56 16.52 9.46
N LYS A 112 -23.67 17.00 8.22
CA LYS A 112 -24.65 18.05 7.85
C LYS A 112 -26.11 17.63 8.02
N ARG A 113 -26.42 16.33 7.91
CA ARG A 113 -27.77 15.78 8.01
C ARG A 113 -28.18 15.50 9.45
N ILE A 114 -27.34 14.78 10.20
CA ILE A 114 -27.68 14.22 11.52
C ILE A 114 -26.88 14.84 12.67
N GLY A 115 -25.93 15.73 12.38
CA GLY A 115 -25.04 16.32 13.37
C GLY A 115 -23.75 15.53 13.57
N ASP A 116 -22.90 16.01 14.47
CA ASP A 116 -21.65 15.33 14.81
C ASP A 116 -21.94 14.10 15.68
N VAL A 117 -21.75 12.93 15.08
CA VAL A 117 -21.89 11.64 15.77
C VAL A 117 -20.48 11.17 16.12
N ASP A 118 -20.13 11.40 17.38
CA ASP A 118 -18.88 10.88 17.91
C ASP A 118 -18.98 9.35 18.04
N VAL A 119 -17.92 8.69 17.62
CA VAL A 119 -17.77 7.25 17.72
C VAL A 119 -16.46 7.07 18.43
N ASP A 120 -16.54 6.83 19.74
CA ASP A 120 -15.42 6.38 20.55
C ASP A 120 -15.00 5.00 20.03
N VAL A 121 -14.21 5.01 18.97
CA VAL A 121 -13.40 3.86 18.60
C VAL A 121 -12.09 4.11 19.29
N ASP A 122 -11.79 3.32 20.33
CA ASP A 122 -10.45 3.19 20.92
C ASP A 122 -9.49 2.66 19.84
N VAL A 123 -9.19 3.47 18.84
CA VAL A 123 -8.10 3.22 17.92
C VAL A 123 -6.89 3.86 18.60
N ASP A 124 -6.08 3.03 19.24
CA ASP A 124 -4.70 3.37 19.59
C ASP A 124 -3.95 3.68 18.27
N ARG A 125 -4.18 4.88 17.72
CA ARG A 125 -3.48 5.41 16.55
C ARG A 125 -2.08 5.77 17.04
N LYS A 126 -1.25 4.76 17.19
CA LYS A 126 0.19 4.94 17.40
C LYS A 126 0.73 5.61 16.14
N ASN A 127 0.94 6.91 16.24
CA ASN A 127 1.78 7.67 15.31
C ASN A 127 3.12 6.92 15.14
N ASN A 128 3.33 6.36 13.95
CA ASN A 128 4.64 5.96 13.45
C ASN A 128 5.04 6.97 12.38
#